data_AF-X1H4X7-F1
#
_entry.id   AF-X1H4X7-F1
#
_cell.length_a   1.000
_cell.length_b   1.000
_cell.length_c   1.000
_cell.angle_alpha   90.00
_cell.angle_beta   90.00
_cell.angle_gamma   90.00
#
_symmetry.space_group_name_H-M   'P 1'
#
loop_
_entity.id
_entity.type
_entity.pdbx_description
1 polymer ?
#
loop_
_entity_poly.entity_id
_entity_poly.type
_entity_poly.pdbx_seq_one_letter_code
_entity_poly.pdbx_strand_id
1 'polypeptide(L)'
;MNENNNRKIFKYKMLAPLWIAIFIDVLGFTILLPLVGYFSKLFETTPTMIGLIFSVNAMFGFVFGPILAKLSDKYGRRPLLLISQFGTFLAFILTAFSGNLLMLFIARMVD
;
A
#
# COMPACT_ATOMS: atom_id res chain seq x y z
N MET A 1 -19.76 -42.08 -7.91
CA MET A 1 -19.13 -40.81 -8.35
C MET A 1 -19.73 -39.69 -7.52
N ASN A 2 -18.98 -39.02 -6.63
CA ASN A 2 -19.26 -37.70 -6.00
C ASN A 2 -18.78 -37.54 -4.54
N GLU A 3 -17.50 -37.77 -4.24
CA GLU A 3 -16.90 -37.29 -2.97
C GLU A 3 -15.68 -36.37 -3.14
N ASN A 4 -15.20 -36.17 -4.37
CA ASN A 4 -13.95 -35.43 -4.62
C ASN A 4 -14.11 -33.93 -4.91
N ASN A 5 -15.34 -33.40 -5.00
CA ASN A 5 -15.55 -31.98 -5.32
C ASN A 5 -15.51 -31.04 -4.09
N ASN A 6 -15.82 -31.53 -2.89
CA ASN A 6 -15.85 -30.69 -1.68
C ASN A 6 -14.47 -30.33 -1.13
N ARG A 7 -13.41 -31.05 -1.52
CA ARG A 7 -12.03 -30.73 -1.10
C ARG A 7 -11.42 -29.55 -1.85
N LYS A 8 -11.96 -29.14 -3.00
CA LYS A 8 -11.41 -28.02 -3.80
C LYS A 8 -11.86 -26.64 -3.32
N ILE A 9 -13.04 -26.54 -2.70
CA ILE A 9 -13.63 -25.26 -2.25
C ILE A 9 -12.87 -24.68 -1.04
N PHE A 10 -12.33 -25.56 -0.17
CA PHE A 10 -11.54 -25.15 1.00
C PHE A 10 -10.09 -24.74 0.69
N LYS A 11 -9.61 -24.88 -0.55
CA LYS A 11 -8.22 -24.56 -0.95
C LYS A 11 -7.95 -23.05 -1.05
N TYR A 12 -9.00 -22.21 -1.10
CA TYR A 12 -8.90 -20.75 -1.31
C TYR A 12 -9.10 -19.91 -0.04
N LYS A 13 -9.44 -20.50 1.12
CA LYS A 13 -9.60 -19.73 2.39
C LYS A 13 -8.34 -18.92 2.77
N MET A 14 -7.17 -19.36 2.30
CA MET A 14 -5.89 -18.70 2.53
C MET A 14 -5.66 -17.47 1.63
N LEU A 15 -6.42 -17.32 0.54
CA LEU A 15 -6.32 -16.20 -0.42
C LEU A 15 -7.30 -15.05 -0.09
N ALA A 16 -8.35 -15.31 0.68
CA ALA A 16 -9.29 -14.26 1.13
C ALA A 16 -8.60 -13.04 1.77
N PRO A 17 -7.64 -13.17 2.73
CA PRO A 17 -6.99 -12.01 3.31
C PRO A 17 -6.13 -11.23 2.30
N LEU A 18 -5.55 -11.89 1.29
CA LEU A 18 -4.82 -11.23 0.20
C LEU A 18 -5.76 -10.38 -0.65
N TRP A 19 -6.91 -10.92 -1.02
CA TRP A 19 -7.93 -10.20 -1.78
C TRP A 19 -8.45 -8.98 -1.03
N ILE A 20 -8.71 -9.13 0.27
CA ILE A 20 -9.17 -8.02 1.12
C ILE A 20 -8.09 -6.94 1.23
N ALA A 21 -6.83 -7.32 1.46
CA ALA A 21 -5.71 -6.38 1.54
C ALA A 21 -5.57 -5.56 0.25
N ILE A 22 -5.48 -6.24 -0.90
CA ILE A 22 -5.36 -5.59 -2.21
C ILE A 22 -6.57 -4.68 -2.48
N PHE A 23 -7.78 -5.13 -2.12
CA PHE A 23 -8.98 -4.33 -2.28
C PHE A 23 -8.93 -3.04 -1.45
N ILE A 24 -8.51 -3.14 -0.19
CA ILE A 24 -8.34 -1.99 0.70
C ILE A 24 -7.28 -1.03 0.16
N ASP A 25 -6.14 -1.55 -0.31
CA ASP A 25 -5.05 -0.73 -0.84
C ASP A 25 -5.47 0.03 -2.11
N VAL A 26 -6.12 -0.67 -3.05
CA VAL A 26 -6.62 -0.05 -4.28
C VAL A 26 -7.66 1.02 -3.95
N LEU A 27 -8.57 0.76 -3.00
CA LEU A 27 -9.53 1.78 -2.56
C LEU A 27 -8.85 2.99 -1.92
N GLY A 28 -7.93 2.78 -0.99
CA GLY A 28 -7.20 3.87 -0.32
C GLY A 28 -6.45 4.75 -1.32
N PHE A 29 -5.74 4.12 -2.26
CA PHE A 29 -5.01 4.84 -3.30
C PHE A 29 -5.94 5.58 -4.28
N THR A 30 -7.07 4.97 -4.64
CA THR A 30 -8.07 5.60 -5.53
C THR A 30 -8.69 6.85 -4.90
N ILE A 31 -8.93 6.83 -3.58
CA ILE A 31 -9.44 8.00 -2.84
C ILE A 31 -8.38 9.11 -2.76
N LEU A 32 -7.08 8.75 -2.69
CA LEU A 32 -6.00 9.73 -2.67
C LEU A 32 -5.75 10.42 -4.02
N LEU A 33 -5.96 9.73 -5.14
CA LEU A 33 -5.71 10.29 -6.49
C LEU A 33 -6.34 11.67 -6.74
N PRO A 34 -7.64 11.93 -6.46
CA PRO A 34 -8.22 13.26 -6.62
C PRO A 34 -7.65 14.29 -5.63
N LEU A 35 -7.24 13.87 -4.43
CA LEU A 35 -6.60 14.77 -3.45
C LEU A 35 -5.24 15.29 -3.96
N VAL A 36 -4.53 14.53 -4.78
CA VAL A 36 -3.24 14.94 -5.35
C VAL A 36 -3.34 16.25 -6.11
N GLY A 37 -4.40 16.43 -6.90
CA GLY A 37 -4.65 17.68 -7.60
C GLY A 37 -4.88 18.87 -6.66
N TYR A 38 -5.42 18.61 -5.47
CA TYR A 38 -5.69 19.61 -4.45
C TYR A 38 -4.46 19.95 -3.60
N PHE A 39 -3.51 19.03 -3.43
CA PHE A 39 -2.28 19.27 -2.65
C PHE A 39 -1.45 20.46 -3.16
N SER A 40 -1.49 20.76 -4.45
CA SER A 40 -0.76 21.91 -5.02
C SER A 40 -1.23 23.23 -4.42
N LYS A 41 -2.54 23.35 -4.21
CA LYS A 41 -3.16 24.50 -3.57
C LYS A 41 -2.98 24.48 -2.05
N LEU A 42 -3.02 23.31 -1.44
CA LEU A 42 -2.95 23.16 0.02
C LEU A 42 -1.56 23.47 0.59
N PHE A 43 -0.51 23.07 -0.13
CA PHE A 43 0.88 23.23 0.30
C PHE A 43 1.62 24.36 -0.43
N GLU A 44 0.87 25.22 -1.15
CA GLU A 44 1.41 26.33 -1.96
C GLU A 44 2.59 25.92 -2.85
N THR A 45 2.49 24.73 -3.45
CA THR A 45 3.60 24.06 -4.15
C THR A 45 3.28 23.80 -5.61
N THR A 46 4.32 23.56 -6.41
CA THR A 46 4.17 23.25 -7.84
C THR A 46 3.62 21.83 -8.03
N PRO A 47 2.78 21.59 -9.06
CA PRO A 47 2.31 20.24 -9.40
C PRO A 47 3.46 19.25 -9.67
N THR A 48 4.59 19.75 -10.16
CA THR A 48 5.81 18.95 -10.39
C THR A 48 6.39 18.40 -9.10
N MET A 49 6.36 19.16 -8.00
CA MET A 49 6.87 18.71 -6.69
C MET A 49 6.01 17.59 -6.11
N ILE A 50 4.69 17.67 -6.30
CA ILE A 50 3.77 16.61 -5.89
C ILE A 50 3.99 15.34 -6.73
N GLY A 51 4.20 15.49 -8.04
CA GLY A 51 4.59 14.37 -8.90
C GLY A 51 5.88 13.69 -8.42
N LEU A 52 6.87 14.47 -7.97
CA LEU A 52 8.10 13.93 -7.36
C LEU A 52 7.83 13.17 -6.06
N ILE A 53 6.96 13.69 -5.18
CA ILE A 53 6.56 13.01 -3.93
C ILE A 53 5.95 11.63 -4.24
N PHE A 54 5.06 11.54 -5.22
CA PHE A 54 4.47 10.26 -5.62
C PHE A 54 5.47 9.34 -6.33
N SER A 55 6.46 9.90 -7.02
CA SER A 55 7.53 9.13 -7.65
C SER A 55 8.42 8.41 -6.62
N VAL A 56 8.56 8.97 -5.42
CA VAL A 56 9.30 8.31 -4.32
C VAL A 56 8.66 6.98 -3.94
N ASN A 57 7.34 6.90 -3.88
CA ASN A 57 6.64 5.64 -3.58
C ASN A 57 6.95 4.56 -4.64
N ALA A 58 6.93 4.92 -5.93
CA ALA A 58 7.32 4.00 -7.00
C ALA A 58 8.80 3.56 -6.90
N MET A 59 9.70 4.49 -6.55
CA MET A 59 11.12 4.19 -6.36
C MET A 59 11.36 3.24 -5.18
N PHE A 60 10.72 3.49 -4.04
CA PHE A 60 10.81 2.64 -2.85
C PHE A 60 10.14 1.29 -3.11
N GLY A 61 8.96 1.26 -3.72
CA GLY A 61 8.28 0.03 -4.13
C GLY A 61 9.12 -0.83 -5.09
N PHE A 62 9.88 -0.20 -5.98
CA PHE A 62 10.81 -0.91 -6.88
C PHE A 62 11.99 -1.55 -6.13
N VAL A 63 12.55 -0.87 -5.13
CA VAL A 63 13.69 -1.37 -4.34
C VAL A 63 13.25 -2.37 -3.28
N PHE A 64 12.24 -2.02 -2.48
CA PHE A 64 11.74 -2.80 -1.35
C PHE A 64 10.75 -3.87 -1.75
N GLY A 65 10.03 -3.73 -2.87
CA GLY A 65 9.07 -4.73 -3.35
C GLY A 65 9.68 -6.14 -3.48
N PRO A 66 10.81 -6.32 -4.21
CA PRO A 66 11.49 -7.61 -4.30
C PRO A 66 12.04 -8.10 -2.96
N ILE A 67 12.49 -7.19 -2.09
CA ILE A 67 13.06 -7.53 -0.78
C ILE A 67 11.97 -8.08 0.13
N LEU A 68 10.84 -7.36 0.24
CA LEU A 68 9.67 -7.77 1.01
C LEU A 68 9.06 -9.03 0.42
N ALA A 69 9.01 -9.19 -0.90
CA ALA A 69 8.53 -10.43 -1.54
C ALA A 69 9.38 -11.64 -1.13
N LYS A 70 10.71 -11.54 -1.22
CA LYS A 70 11.63 -12.61 -0.77
C LYS A 70 11.51 -12.90 0.72
N LEU A 71 11.34 -11.85 1.53
CA LEU A 71 11.15 -11.98 2.98
C LEU A 71 9.82 -12.69 3.29
N SER A 72 8.78 -12.41 2.52
CA SER A 72 7.43 -12.99 2.63
C SER A 72 7.46 -14.49 2.40
N ASP A 73 8.24 -14.91 1.40
CA ASP A 73 8.39 -16.32 1.07
C ASP A 73 9.20 -17.10 2.13
N LYS A 74 10.09 -16.43 2.89
CA LYS A 74 10.91 -17.04 3.96
C LYS A 74 10.21 -17.11 5.31
N TYR A 75 9.55 -16.04 5.74
CA TYR A 75 8.91 -15.93 7.07
C TYR A 75 7.42 -16.29 7.06
N GLY A 76 6.87 -16.59 5.88
CA GLY A 76 5.47 -16.88 5.66
C GLY A 76 4.69 -15.62 5.25
N ARG A 77 3.79 -15.78 4.27
CA ARG A 77 3.09 -14.67 3.64
C ARG A 77 2.17 -13.88 4.57
N ARG A 78 1.49 -14.54 5.51
CA ARG A 78 0.48 -13.92 6.37
C ARG A 78 1.02 -12.84 7.31
N PRO A 79 2.05 -13.08 8.15
CA PRO A 79 2.56 -12.05 9.05
C PRO A 79 3.15 -10.86 8.29
N LEU A 80 3.84 -11.09 7.17
CA LEU A 80 4.43 -9.98 6.42
C LEU A 80 3.37 -9.09 5.77
N LEU A 81 2.27 -9.66 5.25
CA LEU A 81 1.14 -8.88 4.73
C LEU A 81 0.49 -8.00 5.79
N LEU A 82 0.39 -8.48 7.04
CA LEU A 82 -0.15 -7.68 8.13
C LEU A 82 0.80 -6.54 8.51
N ILE A 83 2.11 -6.78 8.48
CA ILE A 83 3.13 -5.74 8.70
C ILE A 83 3.09 -4.69 7.60
N SER A 84 2.97 -5.10 6.33
CA SER A 84 2.86 -4.14 5.21
C SER A 84 1.59 -3.32 5.32
N GLN A 85 0.44 -3.95 5.62
CA GLN A 85 -0.82 -3.23 5.80
C GLN A 85 -0.75 -2.22 6.96
N PHE A 86 -0.03 -2.58 8.03
CA PHE A 86 0.20 -1.67 9.15
C PHE A 86 1.11 -0.49 8.77
N GLY A 87 2.11 -0.73 7.92
CA GLY A 87 2.95 0.33 7.32
C GLY A 87 2.12 1.30 6.50
N THR A 88 1.30 0.80 5.58
CA THR A 88 0.34 1.60 4.80
C THR A 88 -0.59 2.38 5.73
N PHE A 89 -1.17 1.75 6.74
CA PHE A 89 -2.02 2.45 7.71
C PHE A 89 -1.30 3.62 8.41
N LEU A 90 -0.06 3.42 8.83
CA LEU A 90 0.76 4.49 9.40
C LEU A 90 1.06 5.60 8.38
N ALA A 91 1.35 5.25 7.13
CA ALA A 91 1.60 6.22 6.08
C ALA A 91 0.36 7.09 5.77
N PHE A 92 -0.83 6.50 5.78
CA PHE A 92 -2.08 7.24 5.65
C PHE A 92 -2.32 8.19 6.84
N ILE A 93 -2.01 7.77 8.07
CA ILE A 93 -2.05 8.65 9.25
C ILE A 93 -1.05 9.80 9.09
N LEU A 94 0.20 9.51 8.74
CA LEU A 94 1.22 10.54 8.51
C LEU A 94 0.81 11.53 7.43
N THR A 95 0.16 11.04 6.37
CA THR A 95 -0.40 11.88 5.30
C THR A 95 -1.53 12.77 5.84
N ALA A 96 -2.45 12.21 6.62
CA ALA A 96 -3.59 12.94 7.16
C ALA A 96 -3.17 14.08 8.11
N PHE A 97 -2.12 13.87 8.89
CA PHE A 97 -1.56 14.88 9.81
C PHE A 97 -0.40 15.68 9.20
N SER A 98 -0.11 15.52 7.91
CA SER A 98 1.01 16.22 7.29
C SER A 98 0.75 17.73 7.20
N GLY A 99 1.47 18.50 8.02
CA GLY A 99 1.45 19.97 7.97
C GLY A 99 2.51 20.57 7.05
N ASN A 100 3.40 19.74 6.48
CA ASN A 100 4.48 20.19 5.61
C ASN A 100 4.82 19.16 4.52
N LEU A 101 5.54 19.62 3.49
CA LEU A 101 6.00 18.80 2.37
C LEU A 101 6.91 17.63 2.80
N LEU A 102 7.78 17.84 3.79
CA LEU A 102 8.73 16.81 4.25
C LEU A 102 8.00 15.62 4.90
N MET A 103 6.94 15.88 5.65
CA MET A 103 6.14 14.83 6.28
C MET A 103 5.37 14.01 5.24
N LEU A 104 4.94 14.65 4.14
CA LEU A 104 4.40 13.92 2.98
C LEU A 104 5.45 13.03 2.32
N PHE A 105 6.69 13.49 2.15
CA PHE A 105 7.78 12.65 1.64
C PHE A 105 8.01 11.43 2.52
N ILE A 106 8.11 11.62 3.83
CA ILE A 106 8.30 10.53 4.78
C ILE A 106 7.12 9.56 4.72
N ALA A 107 5.89 10.07 4.68
CA ALA A 107 4.71 9.24 4.55
C ALA A 107 4.77 8.36 3.29
N ARG A 108 5.21 8.91 2.13
CA ARG A 108 5.34 8.15 0.88
C ARG A 108 6.48 7.12 0.86
N MET A 109 7.48 7.27 1.73
CA MET A 109 8.56 6.29 1.87
C MET A 109 8.14 5.09 2.71
N VAL A 110 7.19 5.30 3.64
CA VAL A 110 6.68 4.25 4.53
C VAL A 110 5.57 3.44 3.85
N ASP A 111 4.77 4.09 3.00
CA ASP A 111 3.76 3.46 2.14
C ASP A 111 4.41 2.63 1.02
#